data_AF-A0A2V9YQ15-F1
#
_entry.id   AF-A0A2V9YQ15-F1
#
_cell.length_a   1.000
_cell.length_b   1.000
_cell.length_c   1.000
_cell.angle_alpha   90.00
_cell.angle_beta   90.00
_cell.angle_gamma   90.00
#
_symmetry.space_group_name_H-M   'P 1'
#
loop_
_entity.id
_entity.type
_entity.pdbx_description
1 polymer ?
#
loop_
_entity_poly.entity_id
_entity_poly.type
_entity_poly.pdbx_seq_one_letter_code
_entity_poly.pdbx_strand_id
1 'polypeptide(L)'
;VIGCYPESPTPLALIPPHMGSLLKAGVPVVALRETHLSPATLNPFQIVTLETDAIMTGKEVLALVNWVRTGGFLITRPNACEYDELGRKPVRPLLPETLRLNRDLRELQKCGKGKVLIVEPERFADATLAAVRSCDVPFTLPSGIEVVCYRSPSCHIIHLLRHDAGSGPFSLRFPRWLGARAGQAAWCSPSWADSKMLEIKQDGSSLGLRFPELPEYSVITTSRDNSARTKGFAIS
;
A
#
# COMPACT_ATOMS: atom_id res chain seq x y z
N VAL A 1 10.44 -29.82 -11.74
CA VAL A 1 9.51 -30.53 -12.64
C VAL A 1 9.02 -29.52 -13.65
N ILE A 2 9.27 -29.77 -14.94
CA ILE A 2 8.93 -28.85 -16.04
C ILE A 2 7.42 -28.89 -16.22
N GLY A 3 6.74 -27.80 -15.88
CA GLY A 3 5.31 -27.60 -16.15
C GLY A 3 5.17 -26.61 -17.30
N CYS A 4 4.56 -27.05 -18.39
CA CYS A 4 4.25 -26.22 -19.55
C CYS A 4 3.33 -25.06 -19.13
N TYR A 5 3.81 -23.83 -19.25
CA TYR A 5 2.94 -22.65 -19.29
C TYR A 5 2.25 -22.63 -20.66
N PRO A 6 0.91 -22.52 -20.73
CA PRO A 6 0.28 -22.15 -21.98
C PRO A 6 0.77 -20.75 -22.39
N GLU A 7 1.07 -20.62 -23.67
CA GLU A 7 1.80 -19.53 -24.31
C GLU A 7 1.39 -18.12 -23.85
N SER A 8 2.32 -17.42 -23.20
CA SER A 8 2.38 -15.96 -23.22
C SER A 8 3.84 -15.54 -23.41
N PRO A 9 4.22 -14.89 -24.52
CA PRO A 9 5.61 -14.74 -24.95
C PRO A 9 6.33 -13.55 -24.30
N THR A 10 5.89 -13.09 -23.12
CA THR A 10 6.61 -12.06 -22.38
C THR A 10 6.70 -12.46 -20.91
N PRO A 11 7.89 -12.48 -20.30
CA PRO A 11 8.00 -12.54 -18.85
C PRO A 11 7.38 -11.24 -18.32
N LEU A 12 6.09 -11.28 -18.01
CA LEU A 12 5.40 -10.21 -17.30
C LEU A 12 6.19 -10.00 -16.02
N ALA A 13 6.74 -8.79 -15.85
CA ALA A 13 7.20 -8.37 -14.53
C ALA A 13 6.06 -8.70 -13.55
N LEU A 14 6.38 -9.41 -12.45
CA LEU A 14 5.45 -9.79 -11.37
C LEU A 14 5.03 -8.56 -10.55
N ILE A 15 4.70 -7.47 -11.24
CA ILE A 15 4.13 -6.27 -10.65
C ILE A 15 2.63 -6.49 -10.60
N PRO A 16 2.01 -6.52 -9.40
CA PRO A 16 0.57 -6.66 -9.26
C PRO A 16 -0.15 -5.59 -10.11
N PRO A 17 -1.05 -5.94 -11.06
CA PRO A 17 -1.74 -4.98 -11.92
C PRO A 17 -2.38 -3.80 -11.18
N HIS A 18 -2.91 -4.02 -9.96
CA HIS A 18 -3.50 -2.95 -9.14
C HIS A 18 -2.50 -1.91 -8.61
N MET A 19 -1.18 -2.20 -8.63
CA MET A 19 -0.13 -1.33 -8.09
C MET A 19 -0.15 0.05 -8.76
N GLY A 20 -0.31 0.11 -10.09
CA GLY A 20 -0.35 1.38 -10.81
C GLY A 20 -1.47 2.33 -10.35
N SER A 21 -2.64 1.77 -10.04
CA SER A 21 -3.78 2.55 -9.53
C SER A 21 -3.52 3.08 -8.12
N LEU A 22 -2.80 2.33 -7.29
CA LEU A 22 -2.43 2.73 -5.93
C LEU A 22 -1.35 3.81 -5.93
N LEU A 23 -0.32 3.67 -6.77
CA LEU A 23 0.72 4.67 -6.93
C LEU A 23 0.15 5.99 -7.45
N LYS A 24 -0.76 5.95 -8.45
CA LYS A 24 -1.50 7.13 -8.94
C LYS A 24 -2.39 7.79 -7.88
N ALA A 25 -2.80 7.04 -6.86
CA ALA A 25 -3.56 7.55 -5.73
C ALA A 25 -2.67 7.99 -4.55
N GLY A 26 -1.34 7.99 -4.72
CA GLY A 26 -0.38 8.36 -3.68
C GLY A 26 -0.35 7.39 -2.50
N VAL A 27 -0.76 6.15 -2.72
CA VAL A 27 -0.71 5.12 -1.69
C VAL A 27 0.70 4.54 -1.68
N PRO A 28 1.46 4.67 -0.57
CA PRO A 28 2.76 4.03 -0.46
C PRO A 28 2.56 2.51 -0.42
N VAL A 29 3.24 1.81 -1.33
CA VAL A 29 3.17 0.36 -1.48
C VAL A 29 4.52 -0.26 -1.11
N VAL A 30 4.48 -1.34 -0.35
CA VAL A 30 5.63 -2.21 -0.11
C VAL A 30 5.31 -3.59 -0.66
N ALA A 31 6.12 -4.08 -1.60
CA ALA A 31 6.02 -5.44 -2.09
C ALA A 31 6.67 -6.40 -1.08
N LEU A 32 5.92 -7.42 -0.67
CA LEU A 32 6.42 -8.48 0.19
C LEU A 32 6.62 -9.76 -0.61
N ARG A 33 7.70 -10.49 -0.33
CA ARG A 33 7.87 -11.84 -0.85
C ARG A 33 7.06 -12.79 0.02
N GLU A 34 6.18 -13.58 -0.59
CA GLU A 34 5.33 -14.58 0.08
C GLU A 34 6.15 -15.48 1.03
N THR A 35 7.33 -15.96 0.62
CA THR A 35 8.22 -16.81 1.42
C THR A 35 8.84 -16.13 2.65
N HIS A 36 8.69 -14.81 2.79
CA HIS A 36 9.23 -14.02 3.91
C HIS A 36 8.11 -13.50 4.84
N LEU A 37 6.88 -13.98 4.70
CA LEU A 37 5.80 -13.61 5.60
C LEU A 37 6.04 -14.16 7.01
N SER A 38 5.98 -13.26 7.97
CA SER A 38 6.17 -13.53 9.39
C SER A 38 5.39 -12.49 10.19
N PRO A 39 5.12 -12.72 11.49
CA PRO A 39 4.49 -11.71 12.33
C PRO A 39 5.25 -10.37 12.34
N ALA A 40 6.58 -10.41 12.31
CA ALA A 40 7.41 -9.21 12.32
C ALA A 40 7.31 -8.43 11.01
N THR A 41 7.26 -9.12 9.87
CA THR A 41 7.09 -8.47 8.56
C THR A 41 5.67 -7.98 8.33
N LEU A 42 4.64 -8.64 8.89
CA LEU A 42 3.24 -8.23 8.74
C LEU A 42 2.79 -7.12 9.71
N ASN A 43 3.35 -7.05 10.92
CA ASN A 43 2.94 -6.10 11.96
C ASN A 43 2.94 -4.61 11.57
N PRO A 44 3.86 -4.12 10.70
CA PRO A 44 3.81 -2.75 10.22
C PRO A 44 2.63 -2.44 9.31
N PHE A 45 1.88 -3.44 8.82
CA PHE A 45 0.90 -3.27 7.75
C PHE A 45 -0.55 -3.37 8.26
N GLN A 46 -1.41 -2.46 7.76
CA GLN A 46 -2.86 -2.48 8.04
C GLN A 46 -3.64 -3.27 6.98
N ILE A 47 -3.24 -3.13 5.72
CA ILE A 47 -3.80 -3.84 4.58
C ILE A 47 -2.68 -4.68 3.95
N VAL A 48 -3.01 -5.90 3.54
CA VAL A 48 -2.19 -6.79 2.71
C VAL A 48 -3.09 -7.29 1.60
N THR A 49 -2.63 -7.19 0.35
CA THR A 49 -3.32 -7.78 -0.79
C THR A 49 -2.63 -9.10 -1.20
N LEU A 50 -3.36 -10.01 -1.82
CA LEU A 50 -2.86 -11.22 -2.48
C LEU A 50 -3.55 -11.33 -3.84
N GLU A 51 -2.95 -10.73 -4.87
CA GLU A 51 -3.50 -10.69 -6.24
C GLU A 51 -3.08 -11.90 -7.11
N THR A 52 -2.26 -12.79 -6.56
CA THR A 52 -1.86 -14.04 -7.19
C THR A 52 -2.53 -15.22 -6.49
N ASP A 53 -2.36 -16.42 -7.05
CA ASP A 53 -2.77 -17.67 -6.43
C ASP A 53 -1.96 -17.99 -5.16
N ALA A 54 -0.93 -17.18 -4.86
CA ALA A 54 -0.06 -17.17 -3.69
C ALA A 54 0.23 -18.56 -3.09
N ILE A 55 1.36 -19.14 -3.48
CA ILE A 55 1.79 -20.46 -3.03
C ILE A 55 2.70 -20.28 -1.82
N MET A 56 2.14 -20.56 -0.65
CA MET A 56 2.78 -20.36 0.65
C MET A 56 2.84 -21.65 1.44
N THR A 57 3.91 -21.82 2.24
CA THR A 57 3.94 -22.96 3.17
C THR A 57 2.97 -22.71 4.32
N GLY A 58 2.66 -23.75 5.09
CA GLY A 58 1.80 -23.64 6.26
C GLY A 58 2.27 -22.57 7.27
N LYS A 59 3.59 -22.32 7.36
CA LYS A 59 4.16 -21.30 8.25
C LYS A 59 3.73 -19.89 7.84
N GLU A 60 3.86 -19.54 6.57
CA GLU A 60 3.51 -18.20 6.06
C GLU A 60 1.99 -17.99 6.12
N VAL A 61 1.20 -19.00 5.75
CA VAL A 61 -0.26 -18.96 5.89
C VAL A 61 -0.68 -18.70 7.34
N LEU A 62 -0.10 -19.40 8.31
CA LEU A 62 -0.42 -19.19 9.73
C LEU A 62 0.00 -17.80 10.23
N ALA A 63 1.11 -17.25 9.74
CA ALA A 63 1.49 -15.86 10.04
C ALA A 63 0.44 -14.87 9.54
N LEU A 64 -0.04 -15.05 8.30
CA LEU A 64 -1.09 -14.22 7.71
C LEU A 64 -2.42 -14.35 8.46
N VAL A 65 -2.85 -15.58 8.76
CA VAL A 65 -4.05 -15.87 9.56
C VAL A 65 -4.01 -15.14 10.91
N ASN A 66 -2.89 -15.23 11.62
CA ASN A 66 -2.72 -14.59 12.92
C ASN A 66 -2.75 -13.06 12.82
N TRP A 67 -2.11 -12.50 11.79
CA TRP A 67 -2.17 -11.07 11.51
C TRP A 67 -3.61 -10.60 11.21
N VAL A 68 -4.38 -11.32 10.38
CA VAL A 68 -5.80 -11.02 10.16
C VAL A 68 -6.58 -11.06 11.47
N ARG A 69 -6.43 -12.13 12.27
CA ARG A 69 -7.14 -12.28 13.54
C ARG A 69 -6.85 -11.16 14.55
N THR A 70 -5.68 -10.54 14.48
CA THR A 70 -5.25 -9.46 15.38
C THR A 70 -5.63 -8.05 14.90
N GLY A 71 -6.24 -7.91 13.72
CA GLY A 71 -6.76 -6.64 13.22
C GLY A 71 -6.41 -6.30 11.77
N GLY A 72 -5.64 -7.15 11.09
CA GLY A 72 -5.28 -6.94 9.68
C GLY A 72 -6.47 -7.01 8.72
N PHE A 73 -6.34 -6.31 7.59
CA PHE A 73 -7.29 -6.39 6.47
C PHE A 73 -6.64 -7.08 5.26
N LEU A 74 -7.02 -8.33 5.02
CA LEU A 74 -6.60 -9.07 3.84
C LEU A 74 -7.57 -8.83 2.66
N ILE A 75 -7.04 -8.49 1.50
CA ILE A 75 -7.79 -8.47 0.22
C ILE A 75 -7.18 -9.52 -0.68
N THR A 76 -7.96 -10.50 -1.13
CA THR A 76 -7.39 -11.70 -1.73
C THR A 76 -8.23 -12.22 -2.87
N ARG A 77 -7.61 -12.93 -3.81
CA ARG A 77 -8.34 -13.64 -4.86
C ARG A 77 -9.10 -14.83 -4.28
N PRO A 78 -10.14 -15.32 -4.98
CA PRO A 78 -10.82 -16.54 -4.60
C PRO A 78 -9.83 -17.68 -4.45
N ASN A 79 -8.91 -17.85 -5.41
CA ASN A 79 -7.93 -18.93 -5.54
C ASN A 79 -6.62 -18.78 -4.74
N ALA A 80 -6.46 -17.73 -3.94
CA ALA A 80 -5.25 -17.55 -3.15
C ALA A 80 -5.07 -18.67 -2.10
N CYS A 81 -3.83 -19.19 -2.00
CA CYS A 81 -3.47 -20.27 -1.08
C CYS A 81 -4.28 -21.55 -1.29
N GLU A 82 -4.75 -21.78 -2.52
CA GLU A 82 -5.47 -22.99 -2.89
C GLU A 82 -4.54 -24.19 -3.09
N TYR A 83 -3.26 -23.92 -3.38
CA TYR A 83 -2.23 -24.91 -3.63
C TYR A 83 -1.13 -24.84 -2.56
N ASP A 84 -0.57 -25.99 -2.22
CA ASP A 84 0.59 -26.11 -1.34
C ASP A 84 1.90 -25.80 -2.09
N GLU A 85 3.02 -25.76 -1.37
CA GLU A 85 4.36 -25.50 -1.93
C GLU A 85 4.83 -26.49 -3.00
N LEU A 86 4.13 -27.63 -3.15
CA LEU A 86 4.38 -28.63 -4.19
C LEU A 86 3.40 -28.50 -5.36
N GLY A 87 2.56 -27.47 -5.38
CA GLY A 87 1.54 -27.23 -6.41
C GLY A 87 0.33 -28.15 -6.32
N ARG A 88 0.13 -28.83 -5.19
CA ARG A 88 -1.00 -29.74 -4.98
C ARG A 88 -2.15 -28.99 -4.35
N LYS A 89 -3.38 -29.31 -4.76
CA LYS A 89 -4.60 -28.78 -4.15
C LYS A 89 -5.02 -29.64 -2.96
N PRO A 90 -4.77 -29.24 -1.70
CA PRO A 90 -5.23 -29.99 -0.54
C PRO A 90 -6.77 -30.04 -0.49
N VAL A 91 -7.30 -31.11 0.10
CA VAL A 91 -8.75 -31.28 0.33
C VAL A 91 -9.31 -30.10 1.14
N ARG A 92 -8.51 -29.56 2.06
CA ARG A 92 -8.83 -28.39 2.86
C ARG A 92 -7.67 -27.40 2.80
N PRO A 93 -7.76 -26.35 1.97
CA PRO A 93 -6.73 -25.33 1.92
C PRO A 93 -6.65 -24.57 3.25
N LEU A 94 -5.43 -24.38 3.75
CA LEU A 94 -5.20 -23.95 5.13
C LEU A 94 -5.74 -22.55 5.44
N LEU A 95 -5.58 -21.59 4.52
CA LEU A 95 -6.05 -20.22 4.71
C LEU A 95 -7.59 -20.14 4.88
N PRO A 96 -8.41 -20.61 3.91
CA PRO A 96 -9.86 -20.56 4.05
C PRO A 96 -10.37 -21.46 5.18
N GLU A 97 -9.75 -22.63 5.43
CA GLU A 97 -10.14 -23.48 6.56
C GLU A 97 -9.91 -22.77 7.90
N THR A 98 -8.73 -22.18 8.10
CA THR A 98 -8.36 -21.59 9.39
C THR A 98 -9.10 -20.29 9.67
N LEU A 99 -9.39 -19.49 8.64
CA LEU A 99 -10.18 -18.26 8.77
C LEU A 99 -11.69 -18.49 8.64
N ARG A 100 -12.13 -19.74 8.35
CA ARG A 100 -13.52 -20.11 8.06
C ARG A 100 -14.14 -19.26 6.96
N LEU A 101 -13.38 -19.01 5.90
CA LEU A 101 -13.81 -18.17 4.78
C LEU A 101 -14.84 -18.90 3.93
N ASN A 102 -15.93 -18.22 3.62
CA ASN A 102 -16.80 -18.62 2.53
C ASN A 102 -16.24 -18.02 1.24
N ARG A 103 -15.62 -18.86 0.41
CA ARG A 103 -14.96 -18.42 -0.83
C ARG A 103 -15.93 -18.03 -1.93
N ASP A 104 -17.22 -18.30 -1.79
CA ASP A 104 -18.24 -17.90 -2.76
C ASP A 104 -18.78 -16.49 -2.46
N LEU A 105 -18.66 -16.03 -1.21
CA LEU A 105 -19.06 -14.69 -0.81
C LEU A 105 -17.99 -13.66 -1.20
N ARG A 106 -18.36 -12.78 -2.15
CA ARG A 106 -17.59 -11.60 -2.58
C ARG A 106 -17.79 -10.38 -1.68
N GLU A 107 -18.13 -10.64 -0.42
CA GLU A 107 -18.42 -9.63 0.59
C GLU A 107 -17.31 -9.62 1.66
N LEU A 108 -17.31 -8.57 2.47
CA LEU A 108 -16.37 -8.41 3.57
C LEU A 108 -16.67 -9.41 4.69
N GLN A 109 -15.74 -10.32 4.96
CA GLN A 109 -15.87 -11.36 5.97
C GLN A 109 -15.06 -11.00 7.21
N LYS A 110 -15.70 -11.03 8.38
CA LYS A 110 -15.04 -10.71 9.65
C LYS A 110 -14.30 -11.93 10.19
N CYS A 111 -13.02 -11.75 10.52
CA CYS A 111 -12.15 -12.83 11.01
C CYS A 111 -11.39 -12.36 12.27
N GLY A 112 -11.94 -12.66 13.45
CA GLY A 112 -11.39 -12.15 14.72
C GLY A 112 -11.58 -10.63 14.83
N LYS A 113 -10.49 -9.89 15.07
CA LYS A 113 -10.49 -8.42 15.08
C LYS A 113 -10.32 -7.80 13.69
N GLY A 114 -9.82 -8.56 12.72
CA GLY A 114 -9.63 -8.11 11.35
C GLY A 114 -10.70 -8.63 10.40
N LYS A 115 -10.38 -8.58 9.11
CA LYS A 115 -11.33 -8.84 8.03
C LYS A 115 -10.65 -9.30 6.75
N VAL A 116 -11.40 -10.04 5.94
CA VAL A 116 -10.98 -10.55 4.64
C VAL A 116 -11.99 -10.13 3.59
N LEU A 117 -11.52 -9.65 2.44
CA LEU A 117 -12.35 -9.37 1.27
C LEU A 117 -11.86 -10.22 0.11
N ILE A 118 -12.75 -11.04 -0.45
CA ILE A 118 -12.46 -11.87 -1.63
C ILE A 118 -12.92 -11.12 -2.87
N VAL A 119 -12.01 -10.87 -3.80
CA VAL A 119 -12.23 -10.02 -4.98
C VAL A 119 -11.75 -10.69 -6.25
N GLU A 120 -12.50 -10.49 -7.33
CA GLU A 120 -12.05 -10.87 -8.67
C GLU A 120 -10.90 -9.97 -9.14
N PRO A 121 -9.99 -10.45 -10.01
CA PRO A 121 -8.79 -9.74 -10.44
C PRO A 121 -9.05 -8.30 -10.91
N GLU A 122 -10.09 -8.10 -11.72
CA GLU A 122 -10.46 -6.79 -12.27
C GLU A 122 -10.93 -5.78 -11.23
N ARG A 123 -11.31 -6.24 -10.02
CA ARG A 123 -11.81 -5.39 -8.93
C ARG A 123 -10.75 -5.08 -7.87
N PHE A 124 -9.54 -5.62 -7.98
CA PHE A 124 -8.49 -5.46 -6.96
C PHE A 124 -8.13 -4.00 -6.70
N ALA A 125 -7.95 -3.21 -7.78
CA ALA A 125 -7.59 -1.80 -7.67
C ALA A 125 -8.66 -1.02 -6.89
N ASP A 126 -9.92 -1.12 -7.30
CA ASP A 126 -11.02 -0.38 -6.68
C ASP A 126 -11.26 -0.83 -5.23
N ALA A 127 -11.20 -2.13 -4.97
CA ALA A 127 -11.37 -2.68 -3.62
C ALA A 127 -10.24 -2.22 -2.68
N THR A 128 -9.00 -2.22 -3.16
CA THR A 128 -7.84 -1.80 -2.36
C THR A 128 -7.87 -0.29 -2.13
N LEU A 129 -8.22 0.51 -3.14
CA LEU A 129 -8.40 1.95 -2.96
C LEU A 129 -9.52 2.28 -1.97
N ALA A 130 -10.66 1.59 -2.06
CA ALA A 130 -11.76 1.76 -1.10
C ALA A 130 -11.33 1.38 0.32
N ALA A 131 -10.57 0.29 0.46
CA ALA A 131 -10.01 -0.14 1.74
C ALA A 131 -9.04 0.91 2.30
N VAL A 132 -8.12 1.42 1.49
CA VAL A 132 -7.16 2.46 1.89
C VAL A 132 -7.89 3.72 2.33
N ARG A 133 -8.90 4.18 1.57
CA ARG A 133 -9.73 5.34 1.93
C ARG A 133 -10.53 5.16 3.23
N SER A 134 -10.83 3.92 3.60
CA SER A 134 -11.48 3.60 4.88
C SER A 134 -10.51 3.62 6.07
N CYS A 135 -9.20 3.53 5.78
CA CYS A 135 -8.14 3.82 6.72
C CYS A 135 -7.83 5.33 6.69
N ASP A 136 -7.11 5.83 7.70
CA ASP A 136 -6.67 7.22 7.80
C ASP A 136 -5.53 7.56 6.80
N VAL A 137 -5.68 7.17 5.53
CA VAL A 137 -4.71 7.30 4.42
C VAL A 137 -5.49 7.54 3.13
N PRO A 138 -5.24 8.60 2.35
CA PRO A 138 -3.91 9.02 1.89
C PRO A 138 -3.65 10.53 1.98
N PHE A 139 -2.45 10.93 1.53
CA PHE A 139 -2.29 12.27 0.99
C PHE A 139 -3.37 12.49 -0.07
N THR A 140 -4.12 13.58 0.00
CA THR A 140 -5.07 13.91 -1.07
C THR A 140 -4.30 14.53 -2.22
N LEU A 141 -4.31 13.87 -3.38
CA LEU A 141 -3.56 14.27 -4.57
C LEU A 141 -4.46 14.36 -5.80
N PRO A 142 -4.21 15.27 -6.76
CA PRO A 142 -4.69 15.12 -8.12
C PRO A 142 -4.06 13.88 -8.77
N SER A 143 -4.78 13.35 -9.76
CA SER A 143 -4.34 12.20 -10.54
C SER A 143 -2.99 12.47 -11.18
N GLY A 144 -2.11 11.45 -11.22
CA GLY A 144 -0.83 11.53 -11.92
C GLY A 144 0.36 11.88 -11.01
N ILE A 145 0.14 12.09 -9.71
CA ILE A 145 1.22 12.31 -8.74
C ILE A 145 1.34 11.10 -7.83
N GLU A 146 2.54 10.52 -7.80
CA GLU A 146 2.94 9.50 -6.85
C GLU A 146 3.65 10.14 -5.65
N VAL A 147 3.38 9.60 -4.45
CA VAL A 147 3.97 10.09 -3.21
C VAL A 147 4.59 8.96 -2.41
N VAL A 148 5.86 9.11 -2.09
CA VAL A 148 6.60 8.19 -1.23
C VAL A 148 7.13 8.96 -0.04
N CYS A 149 6.74 8.55 1.17
CA CYS A 149 7.16 9.22 2.39
C CYS A 149 8.07 8.32 3.22
N TYR A 150 9.28 8.83 3.51
CA TYR A 150 10.23 8.23 4.44
C TYR A 150 10.21 8.98 5.76
N ARG A 151 10.46 8.22 6.83
CA ARG A 151 10.61 8.74 8.17
C ARG A 151 12.07 8.68 8.58
N SER A 152 12.64 9.85 8.89
CA SER A 152 13.93 9.99 9.56
C SER A 152 13.72 10.29 11.05
N PRO A 153 14.73 10.10 11.92
CA PRO A 153 14.61 10.49 13.33
C PRO A 153 14.16 11.95 13.54
N SER A 154 14.66 12.89 12.72
CA SER A 154 14.42 14.33 12.89
C SER A 154 13.46 14.96 11.86
N CYS A 155 13.17 14.27 10.76
CA CYS A 155 12.37 14.82 9.67
C CYS A 155 11.51 13.76 8.97
N HIS A 156 10.57 14.23 8.15
CA HIS A 156 9.98 13.42 7.10
C HIS A 156 10.57 13.84 5.77
N ILE A 157 10.81 12.86 4.90
CA ILE A 157 11.27 13.07 3.53
C ILE A 157 10.15 12.58 2.63
N ILE A 158 9.55 13.48 1.85
CA ILE A 158 8.42 13.19 0.97
C ILE A 158 8.89 13.37 -0.46
N HIS A 159 8.93 12.29 -1.21
CA HIS A 159 9.19 12.29 -2.64
C HIS A 159 7.86 12.43 -3.36
N LEU A 160 7.80 13.39 -4.28
CA LEU A 160 6.70 13.57 -5.22
C LEU A 160 7.24 13.27 -6.62
N LEU A 161 6.58 12.35 -7.32
CA LEU A 161 6.88 12.03 -8.71
C LEU A 161 5.63 12.32 -9.53
N ARG A 162 5.76 13.19 -10.52
CA ARG A 162 4.69 13.53 -11.44
C ARG A 162 4.84 12.70 -12.71
N HIS A 163 3.80 11.92 -13.02
CA HIS A 163 3.73 11.02 -14.17
C HIS A 163 3.08 11.65 -15.40
N ASP A 164 2.42 12.81 -15.25
CA ASP A 164 1.75 13.52 -16.34
C ASP A 164 2.42 14.86 -16.68
N ALA A 165 2.08 15.43 -17.84
CA ALA A 165 2.65 16.69 -18.30
C ALA A 165 2.07 17.92 -17.58
N GLY A 166 1.01 17.75 -16.76
CA GLY A 166 0.28 18.85 -16.14
C GLY A 166 1.10 19.58 -15.07
N SER A 167 1.38 20.87 -15.23
CA SER A 167 2.22 21.65 -14.30
C SER A 167 1.45 22.64 -13.43
N GLY A 168 0.12 22.47 -13.37
CA GLY A 168 -0.77 23.37 -12.64
C GLY A 168 -0.54 23.37 -11.12
N PRO A 169 -1.14 24.35 -10.42
CA PRO A 169 -1.04 24.45 -8.97
C PRO A 169 -1.66 23.22 -8.29
N PHE A 170 -1.01 22.77 -7.22
CA PHE A 170 -1.33 21.53 -6.54
C PHE A 170 -1.27 21.72 -5.01
N SER A 171 -2.12 21.03 -4.26
CA SER A 171 -2.11 21.02 -2.80
C SER A 171 -1.91 19.60 -2.25
N LEU A 172 -0.84 19.40 -1.50
CA LEU A 172 -0.54 18.16 -0.79
C LEU A 172 -1.08 18.25 0.63
N ARG A 173 -2.12 17.47 0.95
CA ARG A 173 -2.61 17.35 2.34
C ARG A 173 -1.88 16.23 3.06
N PHE A 174 -1.35 16.51 4.24
CA PHE A 174 -0.65 15.55 5.09
C PHE A 174 -1.66 14.69 5.85
N PRO A 175 -1.43 13.37 5.91
CA PRO A 175 -2.25 12.52 6.76
C PRO A 175 -1.92 12.78 8.24
N ARG A 176 -2.91 12.61 9.12
CA ARG A 176 -2.78 12.90 10.56
C ARG A 176 -1.62 12.14 11.22
N TRP A 177 -1.36 10.90 10.78
CA TRP A 177 -0.30 10.07 11.32
C TRP A 177 1.11 10.58 11.02
N LEU A 178 1.27 11.47 10.03
CA LEU A 178 2.57 12.06 9.71
C LEU A 178 3.07 12.91 10.88
N GLY A 179 2.19 13.39 11.77
CA GLY A 179 2.59 14.22 12.91
C GLY A 179 3.35 15.48 12.49
N ALA A 180 3.07 15.97 11.28
CA ALA A 180 3.63 17.21 10.77
C ALA A 180 3.15 18.38 11.64
N ARG A 181 3.93 19.47 11.66
CA ARG A 181 3.58 20.72 12.34
C ARG A 181 3.47 21.85 11.32
N ALA A 182 2.65 22.85 11.62
CA ALA A 182 2.72 24.12 10.91
C ALA A 182 4.13 24.70 11.03
N GLY A 183 4.62 25.33 9.98
CA GLY A 183 6.01 25.78 9.90
C GLY A 183 6.48 25.82 8.46
N GLN A 184 7.75 25.46 8.24
CA GLN A 184 8.33 25.46 6.91
C GLN A 184 8.83 24.08 6.50
N ALA A 185 8.75 23.82 5.20
CA ALA A 185 9.33 22.67 4.53
C ALA A 185 10.36 23.14 3.50
N ALA A 186 11.49 22.46 3.40
CA ALA A 186 12.43 22.69 2.30
C ALA A 186 12.04 21.80 1.12
N TRP A 187 11.96 22.38 -0.07
CA TRP A 187 11.54 21.76 -1.30
C TRP A 187 12.66 21.83 -2.34
N CYS A 188 13.08 20.66 -2.80
CA CYS A 188 14.17 20.48 -3.75
C CYS A 188 13.66 19.79 -5.02
N SER A 189 14.28 20.10 -6.15
CA SER A 189 14.13 19.41 -7.43
C SER A 189 15.52 19.23 -8.05
N PRO A 190 15.82 18.15 -8.78
CA PRO A 190 17.11 17.93 -9.42
C PRO A 190 17.51 19.05 -10.39
N SER A 191 16.52 19.74 -10.97
CA SER A 191 16.74 20.85 -11.90
C SER A 191 17.03 22.19 -11.22
N TRP A 192 17.06 22.26 -9.88
CA TRP A 192 17.24 23.50 -9.14
C TRP A 192 18.63 23.57 -8.50
N ALA A 193 19.22 24.77 -8.48
CA ALA A 193 20.48 25.02 -7.79
C ALA A 193 20.30 25.01 -6.26
N ASP A 194 19.19 25.56 -5.77
CA ASP A 194 18.89 25.72 -4.35
C ASP A 194 17.50 25.19 -3.97
N SER A 195 17.32 24.89 -2.68
CA SER A 195 16.02 24.55 -2.12
C SER A 195 15.11 25.78 -1.99
N LYS A 196 13.83 25.61 -2.27
CA LYS A 196 12.79 26.61 -1.98
C LYS A 196 12.11 26.30 -0.64
N MET A 197 11.73 27.33 0.10
CA MET A 197 10.96 27.15 1.32
C MET A 197 9.46 27.21 1.02
N LEU A 198 8.72 26.21 1.49
CA LEU A 198 7.26 26.17 1.43
C LEU A 198 6.68 26.27 2.83
N GLU A 199 5.58 26.98 2.96
CA GLU A 199 4.86 27.10 4.22
C GLU A 199 3.88 25.93 4.39
N ILE A 200 4.01 25.20 5.50
CA ILE A 200 3.04 24.19 5.93
C ILE A 200 1.91 24.91 6.64
N LYS A 201 0.74 24.96 6.00
CA LYS A 201 -0.45 25.63 6.53
C LYS A 201 -1.52 24.63 6.95
N GLN A 202 -2.36 25.07 7.85
CA GLN A 202 -3.61 24.39 8.14
C GLN A 202 -4.59 24.56 6.97
N ASP A 203 -5.05 23.45 6.42
CA ASP A 203 -6.08 23.35 5.40
C ASP A 203 -7.24 22.51 5.98
N GLY A 204 -8.22 23.20 6.55
CA GLY A 204 -9.31 22.59 7.32
C GLY A 204 -8.81 21.86 8.57
N SER A 205 -9.07 20.54 8.64
CA SER A 205 -8.64 19.68 9.76
C SER A 205 -7.28 19.01 9.55
N SER A 206 -6.59 19.33 8.45
CA SER A 206 -5.30 18.76 8.05
C SER A 206 -4.26 19.84 7.85
N LEU A 207 -2.97 19.48 7.93
CA LEU A 207 -1.89 20.33 7.45
C LEU A 207 -1.60 20.03 5.99
N GLY A 208 -1.09 21.00 5.24
CA GLY A 208 -0.73 20.78 3.85
C GLY A 208 0.26 21.79 3.29
N LEU A 209 0.71 21.49 2.09
CA LEU A 209 1.58 22.32 1.27
C LEU A 209 0.86 22.70 -0.01
N ARG A 210 1.06 23.93 -0.48
CA ARG A 210 0.57 24.38 -1.77
C ARG A 210 1.75 24.66 -2.70
N PHE A 211 1.71 24.07 -3.87
CA PHE A 211 2.70 24.19 -4.92
C PHE A 211 2.11 25.07 -6.03
N PRO A 212 2.84 26.11 -6.48
CA PRO A 212 2.42 26.88 -7.65
C PRO A 212 2.54 26.04 -8.94
N GLU A 213 3.58 25.21 -9.03
CA GLU A 213 3.88 24.31 -10.13
C GLU A 213 4.72 23.15 -9.60
N LEU A 214 4.39 21.91 -9.94
CA LEU A 214 5.14 20.72 -9.49
C LEU A 214 6.11 20.26 -10.60
N PRO A 215 7.44 20.28 -10.36
CA PRO A 215 8.41 19.63 -11.23
C PRO A 215 8.14 18.13 -11.40
N GLU A 216 8.74 17.52 -12.42
CA GLU A 216 8.64 16.07 -12.65
C GLU A 216 9.01 15.24 -11.41
N TYR A 217 10.07 15.65 -10.71
CA TYR A 217 10.48 15.04 -9.46
C TYR A 217 10.78 16.11 -8.41
N SER A 218 10.30 15.89 -7.19
CA SER A 218 10.49 16.79 -6.07
C SER A 218 10.71 16.04 -4.78
N VAL A 219 11.55 16.59 -3.92
CA VAL A 219 11.78 16.11 -2.55
C VAL A 219 11.44 17.22 -1.58
N ILE A 220 10.62 16.89 -0.59
CA ILE A 220 10.21 17.81 0.46
C ILE A 220 10.70 17.26 1.78
N THR A 221 11.32 18.11 2.58
CA THR A 221 11.73 17.78 3.94
C THR A 221 10.95 18.63 4.94
N THR A 222 10.35 17.97 5.93
CA THR A 222 9.59 18.63 7.01
C THR A 222 10.16 18.28 8.37
N SER A 223 10.09 19.19 9.33
CA SER A 223 10.48 18.89 10.71
C SER A 223 9.47 17.93 11.37
N ARG A 224 9.99 17.00 12.18
CA ARG A 224 9.17 16.00 12.86
C ARG A 224 8.89 16.40 14.31
N ASP A 225 7.68 16.10 14.78
CA ASP A 225 7.39 15.98 16.20
C ASP A 225 7.62 14.53 16.68
N ASN A 226 8.29 14.35 17.82
CA ASN A 226 8.66 13.02 18.34
C ASN A 226 7.47 12.23 18.92
N SER A 227 6.23 12.72 18.80
CA SER A 227 5.06 12.26 19.56
C SER A 227 4.20 11.17 18.90
N ALA A 228 4.23 10.95 17.59
CA ALA A 228 3.28 10.02 16.91
C ALA A 228 3.94 8.76 16.31
N ARG A 229 3.71 7.57 16.88
CA ARG A 229 4.05 6.28 16.24
C ARG A 229 2.83 5.75 15.48
N THR A 230 2.97 5.41 14.20
CA THR A 230 1.88 4.81 13.41
C THR A 230 2.42 3.94 12.27
N LYS A 231 1.66 2.87 11.97
CA LYS A 231 1.98 1.70 11.14
C LYS A 231 1.58 1.91 9.66
N GLY A 232 2.40 1.43 8.71
CA GLY A 232 2.23 1.54 7.24
C GLY A 232 1.31 0.49 6.56
N PHE A 233 1.45 0.32 5.24
CA PHE A 233 0.60 -0.53 4.35
C PHE A 233 1.48 -1.37 3.39
N ALA A 234 1.07 -2.61 3.05
CA ALA A 234 1.77 -3.52 2.13
C ALA A 234 0.84 -4.16 1.11
N ILE A 235 1.45 -4.65 0.02
CA ILE A 235 0.85 -5.50 -1.01
C ILE A 235 1.74 -6.73 -1.14
N SER A 236 1.11 -7.90 -1.23
CA SER A 236 1.77 -9.16 -1.56
C SER A 236 1.22 -9.71 -2.86
#